data_AF-A0A3S8R9H8-F1
#
_entry.id   AF-A0A3S8R9H8-F1
#
_cell.length_a   1.000
_cell.length_b   1.000
_cell.length_c   1.000
_cell.angle_alpha   90.00
_cell.angle_beta   90.00
_cell.angle_gamma   90.00
#
_symmetry.space_group_name_H-M   'P 1'
#
loop_
_entity.id
_entity.type
_entity.pdbx_description
1 polymer ?
#
loop_
_entity_poly.entity_id
_entity_poly.type
_entity_poly.pdbx_seq_one_letter_code
_entity_poly.pdbx_strand_id
1 'polypeptide(L)' 'MNQKTYLKFSEVLEITGISERTFRYRIKELKTKYKNNPELLHKKQHSWKIHQSILFEFNPKYNITKTKKN' A
#
# COMPACT_ATOMS: atom_id res chain seq x y z
N MET A 1 5.04 16.33 13.66
CA MET A 1 5.53 15.08 13.01
C MET A 1 5.42 15.27 11.51
N ASN A 2 6.52 15.27 10.75
CA ASN A 2 6.46 15.32 9.28
C ASN A 2 5.91 13.99 8.78
N GLN A 3 4.65 13.96 8.34
CA GLN A 3 4.08 12.80 7.67
C GLN A 3 4.83 12.57 6.36
N LYS A 4 5.39 11.38 6.18
CA LYS A 4 6.05 11.03 4.91
C LYS A 4 4.99 11.01 3.82
N THR A 5 5.17 11.83 2.78
CA THR A 5 4.28 11.88 1.61
C THR A 5 4.19 10.54 0.88
N TYR A 6 5.30 9.79 0.84
CA TYR A 6 5.42 8.52 0.15
C TYR A 6 5.82 7.39 1.10
N LEU A 7 5.11 6.28 0.98
CA LEU A 7 5.32 5.04 1.70
C LEU A 7 6.03 4.02 0.82
N LYS A 8 6.90 3.22 1.45
CA LYS A 8 7.53 2.03 0.87
C LYS A 8 6.67 0.80 1.15
N PHE A 9 7.00 -0.29 0.46
CA PHE A 9 6.37 -1.61 0.65
C PHE A 9 6.24 -2.03 2.13
N SER A 10 7.34 -1.95 2.90
CA SER A 10 7.34 -2.35 4.31
C SER A 10 6.38 -1.51 5.15
N GLU A 11 6.36 -0.20 4.93
CA GLU A 11 5.48 0.74 5.65
C GLU A 11 4.00 0.47 5.31
N VAL A 12 3.68 0.13 4.06
CA VAL A 12 2.31 -0.25 3.69
C VAL A 12 1.87 -1.52 4.40
N LEU A 13 2.73 -2.55 4.49
CA LEU A 13 2.39 -3.78 5.22
C LEU A 13 2.18 -3.51 6.71
N GLU A 14 3.03 -2.69 7.32
CA GLU A 14 2.94 -2.33 8.74
C GLU A 14 1.64 -1.57 9.04
N ILE A 15 1.28 -0.58 8.22
CA ILE A 15 0.10 0.25 8.46
C ILE A 15 -1.20 -0.50 8.16
N THR A 16 -1.25 -1.25 7.06
CA THR A 16 -2.50 -1.91 6.61
C THR A 16 -2.67 -3.32 7.16
N GLY A 17 -1.60 -3.94 7.67
CA GLY A 17 -1.61 -5.30 8.21
C GLY A 17 -1.84 -6.39 7.17
N ILE A 18 -1.76 -6.08 5.87
CA ILE A 18 -1.93 -7.07 4.80
C ILE A 18 -0.70 -7.96 4.64
N SER A 19 -0.86 -9.08 3.94
CA SER A 19 0.27 -9.93 3.55
C SER A 19 1.02 -9.34 2.35
N GLU A 20 2.30 -9.72 2.20
CA GLU A 20 3.07 -9.39 0.99
C GLU A 20 2.38 -9.87 -0.29
N ARG A 21 1.76 -11.06 -0.25
CA ARG A 21 1.03 -11.60 -1.40
C ARG A 21 -0.13 -10.67 -1.79
N THR A 22 -0.90 -10.21 -0.81
CA THR A 22 -2.00 -9.26 -1.02
C THR A 22 -1.48 -7.95 -1.59
N PHE A 23 -0.37 -7.44 -1.07
CA PHE A 23 0.28 -6.24 -1.60
C PHE A 23 0.66 -6.43 -3.09
N ARG A 24 1.29 -7.56 -3.45
CA ARG A 24 1.72 -7.84 -4.84
C ARG A 24 0.56 -7.89 -5.83
N TYR A 25 -0.60 -8.42 -5.44
CA TYR A 25 -1.78 -8.39 -6.30
C TYR A 25 -2.32 -6.96 -6.47
N ARG A 26 -2.48 -6.23 -5.36
CA ARG A 26 -3.03 -4.87 -5.39
C ARG A 26 -2.12 -3.92 -6.14
N ILE A 27 -0.82 -3.92 -5.87
CA ILE A 27 0.12 -3.03 -6.56
C ILE A 27 0.13 -3.26 -8.08
N LYS A 28 -0.13 -4.50 -8.54
CA LYS A 28 -0.24 -4.82 -9.97
C LYS A 28 -1.46 -4.15 -10.59
N GLU A 29 -2.61 -4.17 -9.91
CA GLU A 29 -3.84 -3.49 -10.35
C GLU A 29 -3.68 -1.97 -10.28
N LEU A 30 -3.15 -1.45 -9.17
CA LEU A 30 -2.96 -0.02 -8.95
C LEU A 30 -1.94 0.58 -9.92
N LYS A 31 -0.90 -0.16 -10.32
CA LYS A 31 0.05 0.27 -11.36
C LYS A 31 -0.68 0.60 -12.67
N THR A 32 -1.67 -0.20 -13.04
CA THR A 32 -2.49 0.04 -14.24
C THR A 32 -3.45 1.19 -14.01
N LYS A 33 -4.12 1.22 -12.85
CA LYS A 33 -5.09 2.28 -12.45
C LYS A 33 -4.47 3.68 -12.45
N TYR A 34 -3.25 3.82 -11.92
CA TYR A 34 -2.54 5.09 -11.76
C TYR A 34 -1.42 5.31 -12.79
N LYS A 35 -1.45 4.61 -13.93
CA LYS A 35 -0.41 4.71 -14.97
C LYS A 35 -0.12 6.17 -15.39
N ASN A 36 -1.15 7.01 -15.40
CA ASN A 36 -1.07 8.40 -15.83
C ASN A 36 -0.87 9.39 -14.65
N ASN A 37 -0.70 8.88 -13.43
CA ASN A 37 -0.60 9.68 -12.20
C ASN A 37 0.65 9.27 -11.40
N PRO A 38 1.87 9.54 -11.91
CA PRO A 38 3.13 9.12 -11.27
C PRO A 38 3.34 9.73 -9.88
N GLU A 39 2.70 10.86 -9.59
CA GLU A 39 2.68 11.49 -8.26
C GLU A 39 1.98 10.63 -7.20
N LEU A 40 1.04 9.77 -7.60
CA LEU A 40 0.32 8.88 -6.69
C LEU A 40 1.03 7.54 -6.54
N LEU A 41 1.54 6.99 -7.65
CA LEU A 41 2.20 5.70 -7.64
C LEU A 41 3.28 5.63 -8.72
N HIS A 42 4.52 5.40 -8.29
CA HIS A 42 5.60 5.10 -9.22
C HIS A 42 6.60 4.13 -8.60
N LYS A 43 7.40 3.50 -9.46
CA LYS A 43 8.54 2.68 -9.04
C LYS A 43 9.81 3.48 -9.24
N LYS A 44 10.60 3.64 -8.18
CA LYS A 44 11.94 4.24 -8.24
C LYS A 44 12.97 3.17 -7.92
N GLN A 45 13.80 2.82 -8.90
CA GLN A 45 14.76 1.71 -8.82
C GLN A 45 14.03 0.39 -8.43
N HIS A 46 14.35 -0.17 -7.27
CA HIS A 46 13.78 -1.42 -6.76
C HIS A 46 12.64 -1.20 -5.75
N SER A 47 12.24 0.05 -5.49
CA SER A 47 11.23 0.38 -4.48
C SER A 47 10.00 1.05 -5.07
N TRP A 48 8.83 0.65 -4.58
CA TRP A 48 7.59 1.39 -4.83
C TRP A 48 7.54 2.66 -3.98
N LYS A 49 7.03 3.72 -4.59
CA LYS A 49 6.68 4.99 -3.95
C LYS A 49 5.18 5.15 -4.05
N ILE A 50 4.52 5.01 -2.91
CA ILE A 50 3.07 4.96 -2.79
C ILE A 50 2.66 6.20 -2.03
N HIS A 51 1.96 7.12 -2.68
CA HIS A 51 1.50 8.32 -2.02
C HIS A 51 0.50 7.97 -0.91
N GLN A 52 0.57 8.65 0.23
CA GLN A 52 -0.28 8.35 1.39
C GLN A 52 -1.78 8.42 1.07
N SER A 53 -2.18 9.29 0.12
CA SER A 53 -3.58 9.47 -0.26
C SER A 53 -4.22 8.23 -0.90
N ILE A 54 -3.41 7.30 -1.44
CA ILE A 54 -3.91 6.04 -2.03
C ILE A 54 -3.67 4.84 -1.11
N LEU A 55 -3.27 5.05 0.15
CA LEU A 55 -3.03 3.96 1.09
C LEU A 55 -4.29 3.12 1.33
N PHE A 56 -5.48 3.73 1.29
CA PHE A 56 -6.75 3.04 1.48
C PHE A 56 -6.98 1.93 0.43
N GLU A 57 -6.37 2.01 -0.75
CA GLU A 57 -6.42 0.97 -1.78
C GLU A 57 -5.75 -0.34 -1.34
N PHE A 58 -4.93 -0.30 -0.28
CA PHE A 58 -4.28 -1.46 0.33
C PHE A 58 -5.06 -2.03 1.52
N ASN A 59 -6.11 -1.38 1.99
CA ASN A 59 -6.87 -1.86 3.14
C ASN A 59 -7.65 -3.15 2.82
N PRO A 60 -7.64 -4.17 3.69
CA PRO A 60 -8.41 -5.39 3.49
C PRO A 60 -9.90 -5.07 3.27
N LYS A 61 -10.51 -5.68 2.24
CA LYS A 61 -11.92 -5.44 1.88
C LYS A 61 -12.89 -5.86 2.99
N TYR A 62 -12.45 -6.79 3.83
CA TYR A 62 -13.14 -7.26 5.01
C TYR A 62 -12.27 -6.92 6.21
N ASN A 63 -12.84 -6.29 7.23
CA ASN A 63 -12.19 -6.21 8.54
C ASN A 63 -12.11 -7.62 9.09
N ILE A 64 -10.97 -8.28 8.86
CA ILE A 64 -10.62 -9.48 9.61
C ILE A 64 -10.35 -8.95 11.01
N THR A 65 -11.37 -8.92 11.86
CA THR A 65 -11.17 -8.72 13.28
C THR A 65 -10.20 -9.80 13.71
N LYS A 66 -8.91 -9.43 13.87
CA LYS A 66 -7.93 -10.30 14.50
C LYS A 66 -8.40 -10.39 15.94
N THR A 67 -9.26 -11.36 16.24
CA THR A 67 -9.57 -11.76 17.59
C THR A 67 -8.23 -12.12 18.19
N LYS A 68 -7.68 -11.26 19.06
CA LYS A 68 -6.58 -11.64 19.92
C LYS A 68 -7.09 -12.84 20.71
N LYS A 69 -6.66 -14.05 20.33
CA LYS A 69 -6.74 -15.20 21.21
C LYS A 69 -5.77 -14.88 22.34
N ASN A 70 -6.33 -14.41 23.46
CA ASN A 70 -5.66 -14.37 24.75
C ASN A 70 -5.26 -15.78 25.17
#